data_AF-A0A5D4HCB3-F1
#
_entry.id   AF-A0A5D4HCB3-F1
#
_cell.length_a   1.000
_cell.length_b   1.000
_cell.length_c   1.000
_cell.angle_alpha   90.00
_cell.angle_beta   90.00
_cell.angle_gamma   90.00
#
_symmetry.space_group_name_H-M   'P 1'
#
loop_
_entity.id
_entity.type
_entity.pdbx_description
1 polymer ?
#
loop_
_entity_poly.entity_id
_entity_poly.type
_entity_poly.pdbx_seq_one_letter_code
_entity_poly.pdbx_strand_id
1 'polypeptide(L)'
;MHNLSTILDLSIVGFAMASAWLWWASGRHRVRRITRREELSAADINRLVVALNRSQMLNTRAAFTTACAGALAAIRLAVDLA
;
A
#
# COMPACT_ATOMS: atom_id res chain seq x y z
N MET A 1 -7.91 -27.24 15.85
CA MET A 1 -7.35 -26.80 14.55
C MET A 1 -8.25 -25.79 13.84
N HIS A 2 -9.58 -25.98 13.85
CA HIS A 2 -10.54 -25.06 13.19
C HIS A 2 -10.44 -23.57 13.60
N ASN A 3 -10.11 -23.27 14.86
CA ASN A 3 -10.01 -21.88 15.34
C ASN A 3 -8.76 -21.15 14.83
N LEU A 4 -7.62 -21.86 14.71
CA LEU A 4 -6.35 -21.27 14.22
C LEU A 4 -6.47 -20.87 12.75
N SER A 5 -7.05 -21.77 11.96
CA SER A 5 -7.42 -21.58 10.57
C SER A 5 -8.23 -20.30 10.36
N THR A 6 -9.33 -20.14 11.11
CA THR A 6 -10.17 -18.94 11.04
C THR A 6 -9.41 -17.67 11.44
N ILE A 7 -8.57 -17.72 12.48
CA ILE A 7 -7.75 -16.56 12.90
C ILE A 7 -6.78 -16.13 11.80
N LEU A 8 -6.14 -17.09 11.13
CA LEU A 8 -5.25 -16.80 10.01
C LEU A 8 -6.00 -16.17 8.83
N ASP A 9 -7.17 -16.71 8.47
CA ASP A 9 -8.02 -16.13 7.40
C ASP A 9 -8.43 -14.69 7.71
N LEU A 10 -8.91 -14.43 8.92
CA LEU A 10 -9.28 -13.08 9.35
C LEU A 10 -8.09 -12.12 9.32
N SER A 11 -6.91 -12.61 9.72
CA SER A 11 -5.67 -11.82 9.68
C SER A 11 -5.27 -11.49 8.26
N ILE A 12 -5.30 -12.46 7.34
CA ILE A 12 -4.98 -12.27 5.91
C ILE A 12 -5.90 -11.21 5.30
N VAL A 13 -7.22 -11.35 5.53
CA VAL A 13 -8.22 -10.39 5.04
C VAL A 13 -7.95 -9.01 5.63
N GLY A 14 -7.66 -8.91 6.93
CA GLY A 14 -7.32 -7.65 7.59
C GLY A 14 -6.12 -6.95 6.97
N PHE A 15 -5.02 -7.66 6.74
CA PHE A 15 -3.83 -7.10 6.08
C PHE A 15 -4.07 -6.73 4.62
N ALA A 16 -4.85 -7.54 3.88
CA ALA A 16 -5.22 -7.25 2.49
C ALA A 16 -6.08 -5.97 2.39
N MET A 17 -7.05 -5.81 3.30
CA MET A 17 -7.87 -4.59 3.38
C MET A 17 -7.03 -3.36 3.76
N ALA A 18 -6.12 -3.50 4.72
CA ALA A 18 -5.20 -2.42 5.08
C ALA A 18 -4.31 -2.00 3.89
N SER A 19 -3.81 -2.98 3.12
CA SER A 19 -3.05 -2.71 1.90
C SER A 19 -3.87 -1.98 0.85
N ALA A 20 -5.07 -2.48 0.56
CA ALA A 20 -5.99 -1.86 -0.39
C ALA A 20 -6.33 -0.42 0.01
N TRP A 21 -6.55 -0.17 1.30
CA TRP A 21 -6.76 1.19 1.82
C TRP A 21 -5.56 2.10 1.58
N LEU A 22 -4.34 1.61 1.85
CA LEU A 22 -3.11 2.38 1.66
C LEU A 22 -2.86 2.71 0.20
N TRP A 23 -3.14 1.79 -0.73
CA TRP A 23 -3.11 2.08 -2.18
C TRP A 23 -4.18 3.10 -2.59
N TRP A 24 -5.40 2.98 -2.07
CA TRP A 24 -6.40 3.98 -2.35
C TRP A 24 -5.97 5.35 -1.82
N ALA A 25 -5.40 5.41 -0.61
CA ALA A 25 -4.90 6.63 0.00
C ALA A 25 -3.71 7.24 -0.77
N SER A 26 -2.79 6.42 -1.31
CA SER A 26 -1.64 6.92 -2.07
C SER A 26 -2.06 7.60 -3.38
N GLY A 27 -3.10 7.11 -4.03
CA GLY A 27 -3.57 7.62 -5.32
C GLY A 27 -4.53 8.83 -5.29
N ARG A 28 -5.02 9.29 -4.13
CA ARG A 28 -6.09 10.32 -4.10
C ARG A 28 -5.64 11.72 -4.49
N HIS A 29 -4.37 12.05 -4.34
CA HIS A 29 -3.88 13.39 -4.61
C HIS A 29 -3.61 13.58 -6.10
N ARG A 30 -4.36 14.49 -6.72
CA ARG A 30 -4.16 14.85 -8.13
C ARG A 30 -2.98 15.80 -8.26
N VAL A 31 -2.04 15.47 -9.12
CA VAL A 31 -0.99 16.40 -9.55
C VAL A 31 -1.55 17.24 -10.70
N ARG A 32 -1.37 18.56 -10.62
CA ARG A 32 -1.75 19.48 -11.70
C ARG A 32 -0.92 19.18 -12.96
N ARG A 33 -1.53 19.29 -14.14
CA ARG A 33 -0.82 19.21 -15.41
C ARG A 33 0.03 20.46 -15.63
N ILE A 34 1.29 20.24 -16.01
CA ILE A 34 2.26 21.31 -16.33
C ILE A 34 2.22 21.55 -17.85
N THR A 35 2.19 22.81 -18.26
CA THR A 35 2.20 23.18 -19.69
C THR A 35 3.62 23.48 -20.16
N ARG A 36 3.96 23.21 -21.42
CA ARG A 36 5.32 23.42 -21.96
C ARG A 36 5.86 24.85 -21.81
N ARG A 37 4.98 25.86 -21.82
CA ARG A 37 5.34 27.28 -21.70
C ARG A 37 5.46 27.77 -20.26
N GLU A 38 5.20 26.91 -19.29
CA GLU A 38 5.23 27.24 -17.87
C GLU A 38 6.66 27.11 -17.34
N GLU A 39 7.18 28.17 -16.71
CA GLU A 39 8.44 28.12 -15.97
C GLU A 39 8.18 27.57 -14.57
N LEU A 40 8.85 26.47 -14.22
CA LEU A 40 8.75 25.87 -12.89
C LEU A 40 9.74 26.54 -11.95
N SER A 41 9.23 27.13 -10.87
CA SER A 41 10.09 27.63 -9.80
C SER A 41 10.64 26.48 -8.95
N ALA A 42 11.71 26.75 -8.20
CA ALA A 42 12.22 25.80 -7.20
C ALA A 42 11.14 25.40 -6.16
N ALA A 43 10.22 26.32 -5.84
CA ALA A 43 9.11 26.04 -4.94
C ALA A 43 8.10 25.02 -5.53
N ASP A 44 7.84 25.09 -6.84
CA ASP A 44 6.95 24.15 -7.53
C ASP A 44 7.57 22.75 -7.60
N ILE A 45 8.87 22.68 -7.91
CA ILE A 45 9.63 21.42 -7.89
C ILE A 45 9.57 20.80 -6.48
N ASN A 46 9.80 21.58 -5.43
CA ASN A 46 9.76 21.07 -4.07
C ASN A 46 8.37 20.51 -3.70
N ARG A 47 7.29 21.19 -4.13
CA ARG A 47 5.91 20.68 -3.94
C ARG A 47 5.68 19.35 -4.64
N LEU A 48 6.19 19.17 -5.86
CA LEU A 48 6.10 17.91 -6.62
C LEU A 48 6.87 16.79 -5.93
N VAL A 49 8.11 17.04 -5.50
CA VAL A 49 8.95 16.06 -4.80
C VAL A 49 8.31 15.65 -3.47
N VAL A 50 7.79 16.60 -2.69
CA VAL A 50 7.10 16.30 -1.43
C VAL A 50 5.84 15.46 -1.67
N ALA A 51 5.05 15.77 -2.70
CA ALA A 51 3.88 14.98 -3.06
C ALA A 51 4.25 13.55 -3.47
N LEU A 52 5.30 13.39 -4.28
CA LEU A 52 5.81 12.09 -4.72
C LEU A 52 6.30 11.26 -3.54
N ASN A 53 7.14 11.83 -2.67
CA ASN A 53 7.69 11.15 -1.50
C ASN A 53 6.58 10.69 -0.54
N ARG A 54 5.54 11.51 -0.35
CA ARG A 54 4.37 11.14 0.45
C ARG A 54 3.62 9.94 -0.16
N SER A 55 3.42 9.94 -1.47
CA SER A 55 2.81 8.80 -2.19
C SER A 55 3.68 7.55 -2.10
N GLN A 56 4.99 7.67 -2.26
CA GLN A 56 5.93 6.56 -2.15
C GLN A 56 5.91 5.93 -0.76
N MET A 57 5.91 6.75 0.30
CA MET A 57 5.83 6.24 1.67
C MET A 57 4.54 5.41 1.91
N LEU A 58 3.40 5.86 1.38
CA LEU A 58 2.15 5.08 1.46
C LEU A 58 2.22 3.80 0.63
N ASN A 59 2.81 3.84 -0.57
CA ASN A 59 3.01 2.65 -1.39
C ASN A 59 3.94 1.62 -0.73
N THR A 60 5.01 2.05 -0.08
CA THR A 60 5.89 1.16 0.69
C THR A 60 5.15 0.49 1.83
N ARG A 61 4.30 1.24 2.55
CA ARG A 61 3.45 0.67 3.61
C ARG A 61 2.43 -0.32 3.05
N ALA A 62 1.80 0.00 1.92
CA ALA A 62 0.87 -0.91 1.24
C ALA A 62 1.57 -2.22 0.83
N ALA A 63 2.75 -2.12 0.21
CA ALA A 63 3.54 -3.28 -0.19
C ALA A 63 3.93 -4.14 1.03
N PHE A 64 4.32 -3.52 2.14
CA PHE A 64 4.61 -4.24 3.39
C PHE A 64 3.38 -4.99 3.92
N THR A 65 2.22 -4.35 3.98
CA THR A 65 0.97 -5.01 4.41
C THR A 65 0.56 -6.16 3.48
N THR A 66 0.78 -6.03 2.16
CA THR A 66 0.59 -7.14 1.20
C THR A 66 1.55 -8.28 1.48
N ALA A 67 2.82 -7.99 1.77
CA ALA A 67 3.80 -9.02 2.11
C ALA A 67 3.41 -9.78 3.40
N CYS A 68 2.90 -9.08 4.42
CA CYS A 68 2.35 -9.71 5.62
C CYS A 68 1.17 -10.62 5.31
N ALA A 69 0.20 -10.16 4.49
CA ALA A 69 -0.92 -10.99 4.06
C ALA A 69 -0.45 -12.25 3.31
N GLY A 70 0.51 -12.11 2.40
CA GLY A 70 1.10 -13.23 1.66
C GLY A 70 1.84 -14.23 2.55
N ALA A 71 2.60 -13.76 3.53
CA ALA A 71 3.28 -14.63 4.49
C ALA A 71 2.28 -15.43 5.34
N LEU A 72 1.22 -14.77 5.82
CA LEU A 72 0.16 -15.45 6.58
C LEU A 72 -0.61 -16.46 5.71
N ALA A 73 -0.87 -16.14 4.44
CA ALA A 73 -1.48 -17.06 3.50
C ALA A 73 -0.59 -18.29 3.24
N ALA A 74 0.73 -18.12 3.14
CA ALA A 74 1.65 -19.24 3.02
C ALA A 74 1.63 -20.14 4.27
N ILE A 75 1.60 -19.55 5.46
CA ILE A 75 1.47 -20.29 6.73
C ILE A 75 0.12 -21.02 6.79
N ARG A 76 -0.98 -20.37 6.40
CA ARG A 76 -2.33 -20.96 6.33
C ARG A 76 -2.32 -22.23 5.47
N LEU A 77 -1.74 -22.15 4.27
CA LEU A 77 -1.63 -23.28 3.37
C LEU A 77 -0.76 -24.41 3.96
N ALA A 78 0.37 -24.07 4.58
CA ALA A 78 1.22 -25.07 5.22
C ALA A 78 0.50 -25.81 6.36
N VAL A 79 -0.33 -25.11 7.15
CA VAL A 79 -1.15 -25.69 8.22
C VAL A 79 -2.27 -26.56 7.66
N ASP A 80 -2.90 -26.17 6.55
CA ASP A 80 -3.99 -26.94 5.95
C ASP A 80 -3.48 -28.20 5.21
N LEU A 81 -2.21 -28.20 4.75
CA LEU A 81 -1.58 -29.35 4.09
C LEU A 81 -0.96 -30.36 5.07
N ALA A 82 -0.70 -29.98 6.31
CA ALA A 82 -0.04 -30.80 7.34
C ALA A 82 -1.04 -31.61 8.17
#